data_AF-A0A225V4G2-F1
#
_entry.id   AF-A0A225V4G2-F1
#
_cell.length_a   1.000
_cell.length_b   1.000
_cell.length_c   1.000
_cell.angle_alpha   90.00
_cell.angle_beta   90.00
_cell.angle_gamma   90.00
#
_symmetry.space_group_name_H-M   'P 1'
#
loop_
_entity.id
_entity.type
_entity.pdbx_description
1 polymer ?
#
loop_
_entity_poly.entity_id
_entity_poly.type
_entity_poly.pdbx_seq_one_letter_code
_entity_poly.pdbx_strand_id
1 'polypeptide(L)'
;MGLHYLLLVFFLEVVSLVGADSVNSSNLNQPALPKPVARNSGVTSILRISNDAAKKGTDERMGLSPALEKMKSSITSAKGIPTELQGWMKRRKSDYVFKRLGLTKAGHTLFDSPKFVSWVQYTDDLSANNPTNEMFAISTLTRYYGDKELLKLLKIAKMNPSFEKLAAKLEAQQIQYWIAIRKDPDAVFDVLRIEMGFSNLFGQPVFAVWAKYVDDLNAKYTNKPASMIPTLKKHFSDYNLFRLTEAAKDVERTKGLATKVQTEWLQTWLQNRKSPDKALNDLRVEIGVDTIQRNPLFNIWTTYMRDYAVRYPEEKTTMVASFTKTFGDAGATTIIDVMKTKDITKNIAAELGSAQLRVWLMSGKSTDEVFKLLTIDKSFDILQDKWLLNTWLSYMNVFFKETPNKMNTAFNALRAHHSDRPLNIILNEANKFSSMESIAKKFQEDMILGYIAKNEPPREVFRLLGLDRVGDSILTTPLFQSWMKFVEDFNKRNPTQHTSWVNIIRMEYKWGAVDRMIVMARQNPRTADITTKLET
;
A
#
# COMPACT_ATOMS: atom_id res chain seq x y z
N MET A 1 9.49 9.51 -14.89
CA MET A 1 10.76 10.18 -14.54
C MET A 1 11.04 10.22 -13.04
N GLY A 2 10.07 10.47 -12.14
CA GLY A 2 10.31 10.49 -10.68
C GLY A 2 10.52 9.13 -9.98
N LEU A 3 10.08 8.02 -10.58
CA LEU A 3 10.14 6.68 -9.96
C LEU A 3 11.57 6.10 -9.89
N HIS A 4 12.41 6.36 -10.91
CA HIS A 4 13.78 5.84 -10.96
C HIS A 4 14.71 6.57 -10.00
N TYR A 5 14.64 7.90 -9.91
CA TYR A 5 15.52 8.70 -9.05
C TYR A 5 15.24 8.47 -7.55
N LEU A 6 13.97 8.34 -7.14
CA LEU A 6 13.61 8.14 -5.72
C LEU A 6 13.90 6.73 -5.19
N LEU A 7 14.01 5.73 -6.08
CA LEU A 7 14.40 4.36 -5.72
C LEU A 7 15.94 4.19 -5.79
N LEU A 8 16.63 4.76 -6.78
CA LEU A 8 18.09 4.66 -6.91
C LEU A 8 18.86 5.40 -5.80
N VAL A 9 18.41 6.59 -5.40
CA VAL A 9 19.13 7.41 -4.40
C VAL A 9 19.15 6.75 -3.01
N PHE A 10 18.13 5.95 -2.65
CA PHE A 10 18.10 5.24 -1.37
C PHE A 10 18.76 3.86 -1.41
N PHE A 11 18.89 3.24 -2.58
CA PHE A 11 19.64 1.98 -2.70
C PHE A 11 21.15 2.19 -2.55
N LEU A 12 21.67 3.36 -2.96
CA LEU A 12 23.06 3.72 -2.70
C LEU A 12 23.33 3.98 -1.21
N GLU A 13 22.46 4.68 -0.46
CA GLU A 13 22.70 4.98 0.97
C GLU A 13 22.54 3.78 1.93
N VAL A 14 21.84 2.70 1.53
CA VAL A 14 21.74 1.47 2.34
C VAL A 14 22.76 0.41 1.93
N VAL A 15 23.39 0.55 0.75
CA VAL A 15 24.59 -0.21 0.36
C VAL A 15 25.88 0.48 0.83
N SER A 16 25.89 1.80 1.01
CA SER A 16 27.06 2.58 1.44
C SER A 16 27.20 2.74 2.95
N LEU A 17 27.06 1.63 3.70
CA LEU A 17 27.73 1.52 5.01
C LEU A 17 29.04 0.74 4.89
N VAL A 18 29.84 1.08 3.86
CA VAL A 18 31.30 1.22 3.90
C VAL A 18 31.71 2.27 2.84
N GLY A 19 32.26 3.41 3.28
CA GLY A 19 33.20 4.25 2.49
C GLY A 19 32.69 5.54 1.81
N ALA A 20 32.90 6.67 2.50
CA ALA A 20 33.34 8.03 2.07
C ALA A 20 32.67 8.84 0.91
N ASP A 21 32.26 10.05 1.32
CA ASP A 21 32.47 11.41 0.76
C ASP A 21 31.93 11.90 -0.59
N SER A 22 30.99 12.86 -0.43
CA SER A 22 30.70 14.13 -1.13
C SER A 22 31.07 14.31 -2.62
N VAL A 23 30.09 14.76 -3.44
CA VAL A 23 30.20 15.94 -4.32
C VAL A 23 28.78 16.47 -4.68
N ASN A 24 28.65 17.81 -4.63
CA ASN A 24 27.50 18.65 -5.01
C ASN A 24 27.08 18.54 -6.48
N SER A 25 25.79 18.78 -6.78
CA SER A 25 25.43 19.50 -8.01
C SER A 25 24.12 20.27 -7.89
N SER A 26 24.12 21.40 -8.60
CA SER A 26 23.27 22.57 -8.51
C SER A 26 22.13 22.61 -9.54
N ASN A 27 21.04 23.28 -9.15
CA ASN A 27 20.07 24.08 -9.91
C ASN A 27 19.87 23.83 -11.42
N LEU A 28 18.61 23.63 -11.83
CA LEU A 28 18.10 24.12 -13.12
C LEU A 28 16.59 24.43 -13.06
N ASN A 29 16.27 25.64 -13.53
CA ASN A 29 14.98 26.32 -13.50
C ASN A 29 13.94 25.74 -14.48
N GLN A 30 12.67 25.85 -14.08
CA GLN A 30 11.49 25.69 -14.96
C GLN A 30 11.23 26.97 -15.77
N PRO A 31 10.64 26.84 -16.98
CA PRO A 31 9.78 27.86 -17.56
C PRO A 31 8.30 27.43 -17.57
N ALA A 32 7.41 28.41 -17.46
CA ALA A 32 5.96 28.26 -17.30
C ALA A 32 5.14 28.70 -18.53
N LEU A 33 3.89 28.21 -18.56
CA LEU A 33 2.66 28.71 -19.24
C LEU A 33 2.47 28.37 -20.74
N PRO A 34 1.22 28.22 -21.26
CA PRO A 34 0.00 28.95 -20.84
C PRO A 34 -1.30 28.11 -20.65
N LYS A 35 -2.29 28.76 -20.00
CA LYS A 35 -3.67 28.30 -19.73
C LYS A 35 -4.59 28.42 -20.97
N PRO A 36 -5.64 27.59 -21.08
CA PRO A 36 -6.87 28.00 -21.74
C PRO A 36 -8.13 27.90 -20.86
N VAL A 37 -8.81 29.05 -20.81
CA VAL A 37 -10.26 29.36 -20.82
C VAL A 37 -11.26 28.22 -20.59
N ALA A 38 -12.11 28.43 -19.56
CA ALA A 38 -13.25 27.61 -19.20
C ALA A 38 -14.53 27.98 -19.98
N ARG A 39 -15.40 26.99 -20.21
CA ARG A 39 -16.82 27.17 -20.59
C ARG A 39 -17.71 26.37 -19.62
N ASN A 40 -18.62 27.08 -18.97
CA ASN A 40 -19.54 26.60 -17.93
C ASN A 40 -20.78 25.89 -18.50
N SER A 41 -21.23 24.85 -17.80
CA SER A 41 -22.64 24.40 -17.61
C SER A 41 -22.59 23.25 -16.58
N GLY A 42 -23.43 23.05 -15.55
CA GLY A 42 -24.55 23.75 -14.92
C GLY A 42 -25.14 22.79 -13.87
N VAL A 43 -25.56 23.30 -12.70
CA VAL A 43 -26.39 22.66 -11.63
C VAL A 43 -25.61 21.65 -10.71
N THR A 44 -25.56 21.70 -9.37
CA THR A 44 -26.54 22.08 -8.32
C THR A 44 -25.82 22.51 -7.02
N SER A 45 -26.42 23.42 -6.25
CA SER A 45 -25.85 24.14 -5.11
C SER A 45 -25.95 23.39 -3.78
N ILE A 46 -24.81 23.05 -3.16
CA ILE A 46 -24.70 22.73 -1.72
C ILE A 46 -23.47 23.48 -1.17
N LEU A 47 -23.74 24.45 -0.29
CA LEU A 47 -22.78 25.18 0.57
C LEU A 47 -21.55 25.79 -0.14
N ARG A 48 -21.74 26.93 -0.81
CA ARG A 48 -20.64 27.84 -1.16
C ARG A 48 -20.13 28.55 0.11
N ILE A 49 -19.03 28.07 0.67
CA ILE A 49 -18.05 28.93 1.33
C ILE A 49 -16.93 29.10 0.31
N SER A 50 -16.85 30.29 -0.30
CA SER A 50 -15.83 30.61 -1.30
C SER A 50 -14.43 30.53 -0.68
N ASN A 51 -13.58 29.67 -1.26
CA ASN A 51 -12.14 29.84 -1.23
C ASN A 51 -11.78 30.89 -2.28
N ASP A 52 -11.58 32.13 -1.85
CA ASP A 52 -10.73 33.11 -2.53
C ASP A 52 -10.26 34.12 -1.47
N ALA A 53 -9.16 33.76 -0.79
CA ALA A 53 -8.45 34.65 0.11
C ALA A 53 -6.95 34.57 -0.21
N ALA A 54 -6.56 35.12 -1.36
CA ALA A 54 -5.21 35.59 -1.58
C ALA A 54 -5.22 36.74 -2.60
N LYS A 55 -4.83 37.93 -2.11
CA LYS A 55 -4.66 39.22 -2.81
C LYS A 55 -5.93 40.05 -3.09
N LYS A 56 -6.33 40.85 -2.10
CA LYS A 56 -6.12 42.31 -2.09
C LYS A 56 -6.62 42.86 -0.75
N GLY A 57 -5.78 43.63 -0.07
CA GLY A 57 -6.24 44.44 1.05
C GLY A 57 -7.12 45.57 0.55
N THR A 58 -8.25 45.79 1.23
CA THR A 58 -8.69 47.04 1.87
C THR A 58 -10.12 46.84 2.35
N ASP A 59 -10.43 47.42 3.50
CA ASP A 59 -11.74 47.52 4.15
C ASP A 59 -12.95 47.39 3.23
N GLU A 60 -13.80 46.39 3.48
CA GLU A 60 -15.25 46.53 3.31
C GLU A 60 -15.98 45.73 4.40
N ARG A 61 -16.53 46.47 5.37
CA ARG A 61 -17.57 46.01 6.30
C ARG A 61 -18.69 45.38 5.47
N MET A 62 -18.96 44.08 5.67
CA MET A 62 -20.07 43.39 5.02
C MET A 62 -21.40 43.99 5.50
N GLY A 63 -21.89 44.96 4.74
CA GLY A 63 -23.13 45.68 4.98
C GLY A 63 -24.33 44.75 4.91
N LEU A 64 -25.20 44.89 5.91
CA LEU A 64 -26.53 44.29 5.97
C LEU A 64 -27.33 44.65 4.70
N SER A 65 -27.84 43.65 3.98
CA SER A 65 -28.56 43.81 2.70
C SER A 65 -30.07 44.08 2.88
N PRO A 66 -30.81 44.54 1.84
CA PRO A 66 -32.21 45.03 1.91
C PRO A 66 -33.24 44.03 2.45
N ALA A 67 -32.89 42.74 2.51
CA ALA A 67 -33.73 41.71 3.13
C ALA A 67 -33.76 41.81 4.66
N LEU A 68 -32.71 42.33 5.29
CA LEU A 68 -32.71 42.64 6.73
C LEU A 68 -33.57 43.87 7.01
N GLU A 69 -33.65 44.82 6.08
CA GLU A 69 -34.61 45.94 6.14
C GLU A 69 -36.06 45.47 5.94
N LYS A 70 -36.30 44.42 5.13
CA LYS A 70 -37.63 43.80 4.98
C LYS A 70 -38.06 42.95 6.19
N MET A 71 -37.09 42.36 6.90
CA MET A 71 -37.32 41.65 8.16
C MET A 71 -37.47 42.63 9.32
N LYS A 72 -36.67 43.71 9.35
CA LYS A 72 -36.88 44.87 10.22
C LYS A 72 -38.23 45.52 9.99
N SER A 73 -38.71 45.67 8.74
CA SER A 73 -40.01 46.29 8.46
C SER A 73 -41.19 45.41 8.92
N SER A 74 -40.99 44.09 8.90
CA SER A 74 -41.95 43.12 9.47
C SER A 74 -41.87 43.07 11.01
N ILE A 75 -40.72 43.44 11.59
CA ILE A 75 -40.50 43.57 13.04
C ILE A 75 -40.87 44.97 13.56
N THR A 76 -40.81 46.05 12.77
CA THR A 76 -41.25 47.38 13.21
C THR A 76 -42.78 47.49 13.28
N SER A 77 -43.51 46.56 12.67
CA SER A 77 -44.95 46.36 12.93
C SER A 77 -45.22 45.67 14.28
N ALA A 78 -44.20 45.10 14.92
CA ALA A 78 -44.25 44.55 16.28
C ALA A 78 -43.17 45.20 17.14
N LYS A 79 -43.47 46.39 17.69
CA LYS A 79 -42.77 47.10 18.80
C LYS A 79 -41.44 46.45 19.22
N GLY A 80 -40.33 47.16 18.98
CA GLY A 80 -38.96 46.73 19.24
C GLY A 80 -38.75 46.00 20.57
N ILE A 81 -37.65 45.22 20.64
CA ILE A 81 -37.21 44.40 21.79
C ILE A 81 -37.94 44.83 23.08
N PRO A 82 -38.85 44.01 23.64
CA PRO A 82 -39.59 44.36 24.84
C PRO A 82 -38.65 44.99 25.86
N THR A 83 -38.99 46.16 26.41
CA THR A 83 -38.16 46.94 27.35
C THR A 83 -37.63 46.09 28.51
N GLU A 84 -38.33 45.01 28.85
CA GLU A 84 -37.92 43.97 29.80
C GLU A 84 -36.61 43.24 29.41
N LEU A 85 -36.40 42.90 28.14
CA LEU A 85 -35.18 42.21 27.67
C LEU A 85 -33.96 43.11 27.75
N GLN A 86 -34.08 44.41 27.41
CA GLN A 86 -32.99 45.37 27.58
C GLN A 86 -32.59 45.54 29.05
N GLY A 87 -33.56 45.55 29.97
CA GLY A 87 -33.27 45.56 31.42
C GLY A 87 -32.53 44.31 31.91
N TRP A 88 -32.71 43.17 31.24
CA TRP A 88 -32.03 41.90 31.61
C TRP A 88 -30.63 41.77 31.02
N MET A 89 -30.28 42.53 29.98
CA MET A 89 -28.94 42.50 29.36
C MET A 89 -27.82 42.78 30.36
N LYS A 90 -28.10 43.59 31.40
CA LYS A 90 -27.11 43.93 32.44
C LYS A 90 -27.04 42.92 33.60
N ARG A 91 -27.97 41.96 33.71
CA ARG A 91 -28.21 41.23 34.99
C ARG A 91 -28.47 39.72 34.90
N ARG A 92 -28.69 39.13 33.72
CA ARG A 92 -29.15 37.73 33.61
C ARG A 92 -28.40 36.94 32.53
N LYS A 93 -28.14 35.65 32.81
CA LYS A 93 -27.56 34.70 31.84
C LYS A 93 -28.60 34.30 30.77
N SER A 94 -28.14 34.03 29.55
CA SER A 94 -28.96 33.59 28.41
C SER A 94 -29.96 32.45 28.75
N ASP A 95 -29.51 31.47 29.53
CA ASP A 95 -30.34 30.34 29.98
C ASP A 95 -31.58 30.75 30.79
N TYR A 96 -31.41 31.72 31.68
CA TYR A 96 -32.49 32.20 32.53
C TYR A 96 -33.58 32.86 31.67
N VAL A 97 -33.18 33.63 30.66
CA VAL A 97 -34.10 34.28 29.72
C VAL A 97 -34.80 33.25 28.84
N PHE A 98 -34.10 32.22 28.38
CA PHE A 98 -34.69 31.12 27.61
C PHE A 98 -35.82 30.42 28.38
N LYS A 99 -35.59 30.09 29.65
CA LYS A 99 -36.61 29.51 30.55
C LYS A 99 -37.78 30.47 30.77
N ARG A 100 -37.50 31.74 31.05
CA ARG A 100 -38.52 32.75 31.38
C ARG A 100 -39.44 33.06 30.20
N LEU A 101 -38.95 32.94 28.97
CA LEU A 101 -39.77 33.07 27.76
C LEU A 101 -40.62 31.84 27.45
N GLY A 102 -40.52 30.77 28.26
CA GLY A 102 -41.27 29.52 28.09
C GLY A 102 -40.76 28.65 26.93
N LEU A 103 -39.57 28.93 26.41
CA LEU A 103 -39.04 28.28 25.20
C LEU A 103 -38.63 26.82 25.43
N THR A 104 -38.46 26.39 26.68
CA THR A 104 -38.17 24.98 27.03
C THR A 104 -39.28 24.01 26.66
N LYS A 105 -40.51 24.49 26.48
CA LYS A 105 -41.68 23.67 26.12
C LYS A 105 -41.97 23.63 24.62
N ALA A 106 -41.24 24.40 23.81
CA ALA A 106 -41.54 24.56 22.39
C ALA A 106 -41.14 23.35 21.54
N GLY A 107 -40.24 22.49 22.02
CA GLY A 107 -39.88 21.25 21.32
C GLY A 107 -39.48 21.49 19.86
N HIS A 108 -40.16 20.84 18.92
CA HIS A 108 -39.92 20.97 17.48
C HIS A 108 -40.52 22.24 16.86
N THR A 109 -41.48 22.91 17.52
CA THR A 109 -42.09 24.17 17.06
C THR A 109 -41.33 25.41 17.55
N LEU A 110 -40.07 25.24 17.99
CA LEU A 110 -39.24 26.31 18.55
C LEU A 110 -39.07 27.47 17.56
N PHE A 111 -38.85 27.16 16.28
CA PHE A 111 -38.64 28.15 15.22
C PHE A 111 -39.90 28.97 14.92
N ASP A 112 -41.09 28.42 15.16
CA ASP A 112 -42.37 29.11 14.94
C ASP A 112 -42.67 30.15 16.03
N SER A 113 -41.92 30.14 17.13
CA SER A 113 -42.09 31.07 18.24
C SER A 113 -41.38 32.41 17.97
N PRO A 114 -42.10 33.55 17.86
CA PRO A 114 -41.47 34.86 17.72
C PRO A 114 -40.54 35.20 18.90
N LYS A 115 -40.84 34.66 20.09
CA LYS A 115 -40.02 34.81 21.30
C LYS A 115 -38.64 34.16 21.14
N PHE A 116 -38.51 33.12 20.33
CA PHE A 116 -37.24 32.48 20.04
C PHE A 116 -36.33 33.38 19.21
N VAL A 117 -36.86 34.03 18.17
CA VAL A 117 -36.12 34.99 17.35
C VAL A 117 -35.63 36.16 18.20
N SER A 118 -36.51 36.73 19.05
CA SER A 118 -36.13 37.79 19.98
C SER A 118 -35.05 37.34 20.99
N TRP A 119 -35.10 36.09 21.43
CA TRP A 119 -34.09 35.54 22.34
C TRP A 119 -32.72 35.34 21.65
N VAL A 120 -32.69 34.86 20.40
CA VAL A 120 -31.42 34.75 19.66
C VAL A 120 -30.78 36.13 19.50
N GLN A 121 -31.56 37.14 19.10
CA GLN A 121 -31.06 38.52 19.00
C GLN A 121 -30.51 39.03 20.35
N TYR A 122 -31.23 38.76 21.45
CA TYR A 122 -30.78 39.09 22.80
C TYR A 122 -29.42 38.44 23.13
N THR A 123 -29.20 37.20 22.73
CA THR A 123 -27.91 36.53 22.96
C THR A 123 -26.78 37.09 22.10
N ASP A 124 -27.07 37.50 20.87
CA ASP A 124 -26.08 38.15 20.00
C ASP A 124 -25.62 39.48 20.59
N ASP A 125 -26.57 40.31 21.02
CA ASP A 125 -26.28 41.60 21.62
C ASP A 125 -25.53 41.44 22.96
N LEU A 126 -25.85 40.40 23.75
CA LEU A 126 -25.08 40.05 24.95
C LEU A 126 -23.63 39.67 24.64
N SER A 127 -23.41 38.88 23.59
CA SER A 127 -22.08 38.44 23.17
C SER A 127 -21.25 39.60 22.62
N ALA A 128 -21.86 40.52 21.88
CA ALA A 128 -21.20 41.73 21.37
C ALA A 128 -20.73 42.66 22.51
N ASN A 129 -21.50 42.71 23.60
CA ASN A 129 -21.18 43.55 24.76
C ASN A 129 -20.21 42.89 25.77
N ASN A 130 -19.93 41.58 25.65
CA ASN A 130 -19.00 40.84 26.53
C ASN A 130 -18.17 39.83 25.72
N PRO A 131 -17.12 40.29 25.01
CA PRO A 131 -16.36 39.46 24.07
C PRO A 131 -15.65 38.26 24.70
N THR A 132 -15.34 38.31 26.00
CA THR A 132 -14.58 37.28 26.72
C THR A 132 -15.37 36.02 27.05
N ASN A 133 -16.71 36.02 26.89
CA ASN A 133 -17.58 34.92 27.33
C ASN A 133 -18.25 34.15 26.19
N GLU A 134 -17.96 34.46 24.91
CA GLU A 134 -18.49 33.79 23.70
C GLU A 134 -19.85 33.10 23.95
N MET A 135 -20.86 33.88 24.37
CA MET A 135 -22.14 33.34 24.82
C MET A 135 -23.01 33.00 23.62
N PHE A 136 -22.72 31.86 22.99
CA PHE A 136 -23.52 31.40 21.87
C PHE A 136 -24.92 31.01 22.34
N ALA A 137 -25.96 31.47 21.63
CA ALA A 137 -27.33 30.96 21.77
C ALA A 137 -27.33 29.42 21.72
N ILE A 138 -26.48 28.89 20.83
CA ILE A 138 -26.32 27.45 20.60
C ILE A 138 -25.89 26.67 21.84
N SER A 139 -25.15 27.27 22.77
CA SER A 139 -24.73 26.59 24.01
C SER A 139 -25.94 26.22 24.88
N THR A 140 -26.95 27.09 24.89
CA THR A 140 -28.20 26.85 25.61
C THR A 140 -29.06 25.84 24.87
N LEU A 141 -29.18 25.96 23.55
CA LEU A 141 -29.91 24.99 22.74
C LEU A 141 -29.30 23.57 22.83
N THR A 142 -27.98 23.46 22.75
CA THR A 142 -27.25 22.18 22.86
C THR A 142 -27.52 21.50 24.20
N ARG A 143 -27.63 22.28 25.28
CA ARG A 143 -27.93 21.75 26.62
C ARG A 143 -29.37 21.25 26.78
N TYR A 144 -30.34 21.83 26.07
CA TYR A 144 -31.74 21.39 26.15
C TYR A 144 -32.07 20.25 25.18
N TYR A 145 -31.53 20.30 23.97
CA TYR A 145 -31.88 19.36 22.90
C TYR A 145 -30.84 18.26 22.71
N GLY A 146 -29.58 18.48 23.12
CA GLY A 146 -28.45 17.65 22.71
C GLY A 146 -28.05 17.92 21.26
N ASP A 147 -26.80 17.62 20.91
CA ASP A 147 -26.25 18.00 19.59
C ASP A 147 -26.98 17.32 18.41
N LYS A 148 -27.31 16.03 18.55
CA LYS A 148 -27.92 15.25 17.47
C LYS A 148 -29.34 15.72 17.15
N GLU A 149 -30.19 15.89 18.16
CA GLU A 149 -31.55 16.36 17.95
C GLU A 149 -31.59 17.84 17.56
N LEU A 150 -30.67 18.66 18.08
CA LEU A 150 -30.53 20.04 17.64
C LEU A 150 -30.13 20.13 16.17
N LEU A 151 -29.17 19.31 15.69
CA LEU A 151 -28.79 19.30 14.28
C LEU A 151 -29.98 18.93 13.37
N LYS A 152 -30.78 17.92 13.74
CA LYS A 152 -32.01 17.57 13.01
C LYS A 152 -33.01 18.72 12.98
N LEU A 153 -33.21 19.39 14.11
CA LEU A 153 -34.12 20.54 14.21
C LEU A 153 -33.65 21.69 13.31
N LEU A 154 -32.36 22.02 13.32
CA LEU A 154 -31.78 23.05 12.45
C LEU A 154 -31.92 22.68 10.97
N LYS A 155 -31.74 21.41 10.61
CA LYS A 155 -31.93 20.93 9.24
C LYS A 155 -33.36 21.15 8.75
N ILE A 156 -34.36 20.78 9.57
CA ILE A 156 -35.78 21.01 9.24
C ILE A 156 -36.05 22.50 9.08
N ALA A 157 -35.53 23.32 10.00
CA ALA A 157 -35.67 24.78 9.91
C ALA A 157 -35.03 25.36 8.64
N LYS A 158 -33.89 24.81 8.18
CA LYS A 158 -33.23 25.24 6.93
C LYS A 158 -34.05 24.95 5.67
N MET A 159 -34.95 23.97 5.70
CA MET A 159 -35.83 23.67 4.57
C MET A 159 -36.96 24.70 4.40
N ASN A 160 -37.22 25.50 5.45
CA ASN A 160 -38.18 26.58 5.39
C ASN A 160 -37.46 27.90 5.04
N PRO A 161 -37.78 28.56 3.90
CA PRO A 161 -37.15 29.81 3.49
C PRO A 161 -37.21 30.93 4.55
N SER A 162 -38.24 30.93 5.41
CA SER A 162 -38.40 31.92 6.48
C SER A 162 -37.37 31.75 7.60
N PHE A 163 -36.85 30.54 7.80
CA PHE A 163 -35.93 30.21 8.88
C PHE A 163 -34.53 29.83 8.40
N GLU A 164 -34.33 29.68 7.09
CA GLU A 164 -33.06 29.27 6.47
C GLU A 164 -31.84 30.03 7.01
N LYS A 165 -31.91 31.37 7.01
CA LYS A 165 -30.81 32.22 7.47
C LYS A 165 -30.52 32.07 8.96
N LEU A 166 -31.57 32.00 9.78
CA LEU A 166 -31.44 31.86 11.23
C LEU A 166 -30.86 30.48 11.58
N ALA A 167 -31.36 29.43 10.94
CA ALA A 167 -30.90 28.07 11.15
C ALA A 167 -29.45 27.88 10.66
N ALA A 168 -29.07 28.43 9.50
CA ALA A 168 -27.68 28.43 9.03
C ALA A 168 -26.73 29.20 9.97
N LYS A 169 -27.19 30.33 10.52
CA LYS A 169 -26.42 31.07 11.54
C LYS A 169 -26.20 30.22 12.80
N LEU A 170 -27.25 29.55 13.30
CA LEU A 170 -27.15 28.70 14.49
C LEU A 170 -26.26 27.48 14.26
N GLU A 171 -26.29 26.89 13.05
CA GLU A 171 -25.39 25.81 12.65
C GLU A 171 -23.92 26.27 12.62
N ALA A 172 -23.65 27.47 12.09
CA ALA A 172 -22.30 28.05 12.14
C ALA A 172 -21.85 28.33 13.59
N GLN A 173 -22.75 28.83 14.45
CA GLN A 173 -22.47 28.99 15.88
C GLN A 173 -22.18 27.64 16.56
N GLN A 174 -22.84 26.55 16.16
CA GLN A 174 -22.62 25.21 16.71
C GLN A 174 -21.17 24.76 16.55
N ILE A 175 -20.59 24.94 15.35
CA ILE A 175 -19.19 24.60 15.07
C ILE A 175 -18.25 25.43 15.94
N GLN A 176 -18.48 26.75 16.02
CA GLN A 176 -17.66 27.65 16.85
C GLN A 176 -17.73 27.30 18.33
N TYR A 177 -18.92 26.97 18.83
CA TYR A 177 -19.11 26.51 20.19
C TYR A 177 -18.36 25.21 20.47
N TRP A 178 -18.41 24.22 19.58
CA TRP A 178 -17.66 22.98 19.71
C TRP A 178 -16.15 23.21 19.71
N ILE A 179 -15.65 24.19 18.95
CA ILE A 179 -14.24 24.59 18.99
C ILE A 179 -13.93 25.24 20.34
N ALA A 180 -14.74 26.19 20.81
CA ALA A 180 -14.52 26.93 22.05
C ALA A 180 -14.46 26.03 23.30
N ILE A 181 -15.27 24.98 23.35
CA ILE A 181 -15.24 24.01 24.46
C ILE A 181 -14.25 22.86 24.22
N ARG A 182 -13.47 22.91 23.13
CA ARG A 182 -12.58 21.85 22.67
C ARG A 182 -13.25 20.47 22.67
N LYS A 183 -14.44 20.39 22.07
CA LYS A 183 -15.20 19.15 21.96
C LYS A 183 -14.35 18.09 21.25
N ASP A 184 -14.52 16.84 21.65
CA ASP A 184 -13.76 15.75 21.04
C ASP A 184 -14.17 15.54 19.56
N PRO A 185 -13.21 15.48 18.62
CA PRO A 185 -13.52 15.27 17.20
C PRO A 185 -14.32 14.02 16.88
N ASP A 186 -14.17 12.96 17.66
CA ASP A 186 -14.94 11.72 17.49
C ASP A 186 -16.42 11.95 17.82
N ALA A 187 -16.68 12.66 18.92
CA ALA A 187 -18.04 13.02 19.31
C ALA A 187 -18.70 13.95 18.26
N VAL A 188 -17.95 14.88 17.68
CA VAL A 188 -18.44 15.74 16.59
C VAL A 188 -18.68 14.93 15.31
N PHE A 189 -17.78 13.99 14.98
CA PHE A 189 -17.98 13.07 13.86
C PHE A 189 -19.27 12.28 14.02
N ASP A 190 -19.53 11.71 15.20
CA ASP A 190 -20.74 10.93 15.49
C ASP A 190 -22.05 11.75 15.38
N VAL A 191 -22.00 13.05 15.65
CA VAL A 191 -23.14 13.97 15.44
C VAL A 191 -23.36 14.20 13.95
N LEU A 192 -22.30 14.57 13.22
CA LEU A 192 -22.37 14.90 11.80
C LEU A 192 -22.58 13.65 10.91
N ARG A 193 -22.20 12.46 11.38
CA ARG A 193 -22.32 11.20 10.65
C ARG A 193 -23.77 10.87 10.27
N ILE A 194 -24.76 11.38 11.01
CA ILE A 194 -26.18 11.23 10.65
C ILE A 194 -26.46 11.73 9.22
N GLU A 195 -25.61 12.62 8.71
CA GLU A 195 -25.70 13.17 7.35
C GLU A 195 -24.65 12.61 6.38
N MET A 196 -23.82 11.64 6.79
CA MET A 196 -22.75 11.08 5.97
C MET A 196 -23.08 9.68 5.45
N GLY A 197 -22.90 9.46 4.15
CA GLY A 197 -22.79 8.13 3.56
C GLY A 197 -21.34 7.66 3.46
N PHE A 198 -21.07 6.39 3.78
CA PHE A 198 -19.70 5.84 3.80
C PHE A 198 -19.14 5.44 2.43
N SER A 199 -19.98 5.18 1.42
CA SER A 199 -19.56 4.75 0.08
C SER A 199 -18.85 5.83 -0.74
N ASN A 200 -18.94 7.10 -0.34
CA ASN A 200 -18.23 8.23 -0.95
C ASN A 200 -17.86 9.28 0.11
N LEU A 201 -17.20 8.86 1.19
CA LEU A 201 -16.92 9.70 2.35
C LEU A 201 -16.31 11.07 1.97
N PHE A 202 -15.26 11.07 1.15
CA PHE A 202 -14.56 12.28 0.73
C PHE A 202 -15.41 13.19 -0.17
N GLY A 203 -16.37 12.62 -0.90
CA GLY A 203 -17.30 13.40 -1.71
C GLY A 203 -18.37 14.13 -0.91
N GLN A 204 -18.62 13.72 0.34
CA GLN A 204 -19.64 14.31 1.21
C GLN A 204 -19.20 15.69 1.73
N PRO A 205 -19.99 16.76 1.47
CA PRO A 205 -19.70 18.09 2.01
C PRO A 205 -19.57 18.10 3.54
N VAL A 206 -20.37 17.28 4.23
CA VAL A 206 -20.37 17.18 5.71
C VAL A 206 -19.04 16.62 6.23
N PHE A 207 -18.37 15.72 5.48
CA PHE A 207 -17.04 15.23 5.85
C PHE A 207 -15.99 16.35 5.77
N ALA A 208 -16.07 17.22 4.76
CA ALA A 208 -15.20 18.39 4.67
C ALA A 208 -15.43 19.39 5.80
N VAL A 209 -16.68 19.57 6.26
CA VAL A 209 -17.00 20.38 7.45
C VAL A 209 -16.34 19.81 8.71
N TRP A 210 -16.45 18.49 8.92
CA TRP A 210 -15.78 17.84 10.05
C TRP A 210 -14.25 17.96 9.97
N ALA A 211 -13.66 17.76 8.80
CA ALA A 211 -12.21 17.91 8.62
C ALA A 211 -11.74 19.35 8.91
N LYS A 212 -12.50 20.35 8.44
CA LYS A 212 -12.24 21.77 8.75
C LYS A 212 -12.38 22.06 10.25
N TYR A 213 -13.37 21.46 10.92
CA TYR A 213 -13.52 21.58 12.37
C TYR A 213 -12.25 21.09 13.11
N VAL A 214 -11.67 19.96 12.69
CA VAL A 214 -10.41 19.45 13.28
C VAL A 214 -9.25 20.41 13.02
N ASP A 215 -9.19 21.03 11.84
CA ASP A 215 -8.18 22.06 11.53
C ASP A 215 -8.32 23.31 12.40
N ASP A 216 -9.53 23.85 12.50
CA ASP A 216 -9.80 25.04 13.29
C ASP A 216 -9.55 24.78 14.79
N LEU A 217 -9.85 23.56 15.26
CA LEU A 217 -9.51 23.09 16.61
C LEU A 217 -7.99 23.07 16.85
N ASN A 218 -7.23 22.52 15.90
CA ASN A 218 -5.77 22.44 16.00
C ASN A 218 -5.09 23.81 15.88
N ALA A 219 -5.67 24.73 15.10
CA ALA A 219 -5.21 26.12 15.02
C ALA A 219 -5.42 26.87 16.34
N LYS A 220 -6.53 26.63 17.04
CA LYS A 220 -6.81 27.25 18.35
C LYS A 220 -6.02 26.60 19.50
N TYR A 221 -5.80 25.29 19.47
CA TYR A 221 -5.15 24.53 20.55
C TYR A 221 -3.87 23.83 20.08
N THR A 222 -2.86 24.61 19.69
CA THR A 222 -1.59 24.12 19.12
C THR A 222 -0.80 23.18 20.04
N ASN A 223 -1.00 23.27 21.36
CA ASN A 223 -0.32 22.44 22.36
C ASN A 223 -0.96 21.05 22.55
N LYS A 224 -2.16 20.81 22.01
CA LYS A 224 -2.89 19.54 22.13
C LYS A 224 -3.60 19.20 20.81
N PRO A 225 -2.84 19.00 19.72
CA PRO A 225 -3.41 18.70 18.42
C PRO A 225 -4.21 17.40 18.46
N ALA A 226 -5.32 17.40 17.73
CA ALA A 226 -6.13 16.22 17.46
C ALA A 226 -5.87 15.71 16.04
N SER A 227 -6.21 14.45 15.79
CA SER A 227 -6.11 13.81 14.48
C SER A 227 -7.45 13.21 14.07
N MET A 228 -7.69 13.16 12.75
CA MET A 228 -8.85 12.48 12.18
C MET A 228 -8.72 10.94 12.27
N ILE A 229 -7.51 10.41 12.41
CA ILE A 229 -7.21 8.99 12.21
C ILE A 229 -7.86 8.07 13.25
N PRO A 230 -7.83 8.35 14.57
CA PRO A 230 -8.47 7.47 15.55
C PRO A 230 -9.96 7.26 15.28
N THR A 231 -10.67 8.32 14.91
CA THR A 231 -12.10 8.28 14.55
C THR A 231 -12.32 7.48 13.27
N LEU A 232 -11.56 7.75 12.20
CA LEU A 232 -11.67 7.01 10.95
C LEU A 232 -11.37 5.51 11.14
N LYS A 233 -10.41 5.17 12.00
CA LYS A 233 -10.04 3.78 12.32
C LYS A 233 -11.11 2.98 13.05
N LYS A 234 -12.12 3.62 13.66
CA LYS A 234 -13.30 2.93 14.22
C LYS A 234 -14.23 2.38 13.15
N HIS A 235 -14.14 2.91 11.93
CA HIS A 235 -15.05 2.60 10.82
C HIS A 235 -14.34 1.96 9.63
N PHE A 236 -13.04 2.19 9.48
CA PHE A 236 -12.26 1.73 8.35
C PHE A 236 -11.00 0.97 8.80
N SER A 237 -10.77 -0.20 8.22
CA SER A 237 -9.47 -0.86 8.27
C SER A 237 -8.40 0.01 7.61
N ASP A 238 -7.11 -0.26 7.89
CA ASP A 238 -5.98 0.43 7.26
C ASP A 238 -6.08 0.37 5.71
N TYR A 239 -6.44 -0.81 5.19
CA TYR A 239 -6.66 -1.02 3.78
C TYR A 239 -7.84 -0.22 3.21
N ASN A 240 -9.00 -0.27 3.86
CA ASN A 240 -10.20 0.43 3.37
C ASN A 240 -9.98 1.94 3.38
N LEU A 241 -9.29 2.46 4.41
CA LEU A 241 -8.93 3.87 4.50
C LEU A 241 -8.00 4.26 3.34
N PHE A 242 -6.97 3.46 3.07
CA PHE A 242 -6.10 3.67 1.91
C PHE A 242 -6.91 3.70 0.60
N ARG A 243 -7.75 2.69 0.33
CA ARG A 243 -8.53 2.61 -0.90
C ARG A 243 -9.41 3.84 -1.11
N LEU A 244 -10.08 4.28 -0.05
CA LEU A 244 -10.92 5.48 -0.10
C LEU A 244 -10.09 6.73 -0.38
N THR A 245 -8.90 6.86 0.23
CA THR A 245 -8.01 8.00 -0.02
C THR A 245 -7.43 7.99 -1.42
N GLU A 246 -7.04 6.84 -1.98
CA GLU A 246 -6.51 6.76 -3.35
C GLU A 246 -7.58 7.12 -4.37
N ALA A 247 -8.77 6.51 -4.27
CA ALA A 247 -9.88 6.86 -5.16
C ALA A 247 -10.25 8.35 -5.07
N ALA A 248 -10.16 8.95 -3.88
CA ALA A 248 -10.42 10.37 -3.68
C ALA A 248 -9.27 11.29 -4.15
N LYS A 249 -8.06 10.78 -4.35
CA LYS A 249 -6.92 11.54 -4.91
C LYS A 249 -7.02 11.72 -6.42
N ASP A 250 -7.76 10.86 -7.11
CA ASP A 250 -8.02 10.97 -8.54
C ASP A 250 -9.04 12.07 -8.89
N VAL A 251 -9.74 12.61 -7.88
CA VAL A 251 -10.71 13.70 -8.05
C VAL A 251 -10.13 14.99 -7.46
N GLU A 252 -9.91 16.00 -8.31
CA GLU A 252 -9.26 17.26 -7.93
C GLU A 252 -9.89 17.94 -6.71
N ARG A 253 -11.23 17.92 -6.61
CA ARG A 253 -11.98 18.50 -5.48
C ARG A 253 -11.66 17.85 -4.14
N THR A 254 -11.36 16.54 -4.11
CA THR A 254 -11.16 15.77 -2.87
C THR A 254 -9.70 15.43 -2.60
N LYS A 255 -8.84 15.64 -3.59
CA LYS A 255 -7.40 15.31 -3.55
C LYS A 255 -6.67 15.91 -2.36
N GLY A 256 -6.92 17.18 -2.04
CA GLY A 256 -6.28 17.85 -0.89
C GLY A 256 -6.60 17.16 0.44
N LEU A 257 -7.89 16.92 0.71
CA LEU A 257 -8.33 16.27 1.94
C LEU A 257 -7.90 14.80 2.01
N ALA A 258 -7.99 14.07 0.89
CA ALA A 258 -7.56 12.69 0.80
C ALA A 258 -6.05 12.54 1.07
N THR A 259 -5.23 13.42 0.48
CA THR A 259 -3.78 13.47 0.74
C THR A 259 -3.50 13.77 2.20
N LYS A 260 -4.22 14.73 2.81
CA LYS A 260 -4.08 15.06 4.23
C LYS A 260 -4.38 13.85 5.14
N VAL A 261 -5.50 13.17 4.92
CA VAL A 261 -5.87 11.97 5.70
C VAL A 261 -4.82 10.88 5.54
N GLN A 262 -4.33 10.63 4.33
CA GLN A 262 -3.26 9.66 4.08
C GLN A 262 -1.95 10.04 4.80
N THR A 263 -1.57 11.33 4.80
CA THR A 263 -0.40 11.83 5.53
C THR A 263 -0.55 11.67 7.04
N GLU A 264 -1.68 12.07 7.63
CA GLU A 264 -1.94 11.89 9.06
C GLU A 264 -1.91 10.42 9.47
N TRP A 265 -2.42 9.53 8.62
CA TRP A 265 -2.43 8.09 8.85
C TRP A 265 -1.00 7.53 8.93
N LEU A 266 -0.14 7.87 7.97
CA LEU A 266 1.27 7.47 7.99
C LEU A 266 2.03 8.08 9.16
N GLN A 267 1.74 9.34 9.50
CA GLN A 267 2.32 9.98 10.69
C GLN A 267 1.89 9.29 11.98
N THR A 268 0.65 8.81 12.07
CA THR A 268 0.16 8.03 13.22
C THR A 268 0.95 6.72 13.35
N TRP A 269 1.21 6.03 12.24
CA TRP A 269 2.09 4.85 12.26
C TRP A 269 3.51 5.18 12.72
N LEU A 270 4.11 6.28 12.23
CA LEU A 270 5.44 6.73 12.67
C LEU A 270 5.46 7.06 14.16
N GLN A 271 4.52 7.87 14.65
CA GLN A 271 4.44 8.28 16.05
C GLN A 271 4.31 7.08 17.00
N ASN A 272 3.56 6.05 16.58
CA ASN A 272 3.37 4.83 17.34
C ASN A 272 4.52 3.81 17.17
N ARG A 273 5.62 4.18 16.51
CA ARG A 273 6.76 3.29 16.20
C ARG A 273 6.32 1.96 15.58
N LYS A 274 5.34 1.99 14.67
CA LYS A 274 4.92 0.77 13.97
C LYS A 274 6.01 0.34 12.99
N SER A 275 6.70 -0.76 13.25
CA SER A 275 7.78 -1.17 12.35
C SER A 275 7.29 -1.46 10.91
N PRO A 276 8.11 -1.25 9.87
CA PRO A 276 7.71 -1.48 8.49
C PRO A 276 7.16 -2.88 8.20
N ASP A 277 7.65 -3.93 8.87
CA ASP A 277 7.10 -5.29 8.76
C ASP A 277 5.68 -5.41 9.33
N LYS A 278 5.37 -4.76 10.45
CA LYS A 278 4.01 -4.71 11.00
C LYS A 278 3.07 -3.92 10.09
N ALA A 279 3.54 -2.78 9.57
CA ALA A 279 2.81 -2.00 8.59
C ALA A 279 2.51 -2.82 7.32
N LEU A 280 3.48 -3.59 6.82
CA LEU A 280 3.27 -4.48 5.68
C LEU A 280 2.27 -5.60 5.99
N ASN A 281 2.36 -6.17 7.20
CA ASN A 281 1.44 -7.22 7.63
C ASN A 281 -0.02 -6.74 7.66
N ASP A 282 -0.28 -5.51 8.11
CA ASP A 282 -1.64 -4.95 8.10
C ASP A 282 -2.18 -4.69 6.69
N LEU A 283 -1.29 -4.56 5.71
CA LEU A 283 -1.62 -4.42 4.29
C LEU A 283 -1.67 -5.77 3.55
N ARG A 284 -1.19 -6.85 4.18
CA ARG A 284 -0.85 -8.14 3.54
C ARG A 284 -2.01 -8.80 2.80
N VAL A 285 -3.21 -8.76 3.38
CA VAL A 285 -4.40 -9.47 2.84
C VAL A 285 -4.71 -9.05 1.40
N GLU A 286 -4.25 -7.86 1.01
CA GLU A 286 -4.60 -7.20 -0.25
C GLU A 286 -3.37 -6.94 -1.13
N ILE A 287 -2.17 -7.17 -0.57
CA ILE A 287 -0.89 -7.24 -1.26
C ILE A 287 -0.59 -8.73 -1.42
N GLY A 288 -1.24 -9.37 -2.39
CA GLY A 288 -0.87 -10.73 -2.79
C GLY A 288 0.60 -10.78 -3.21
N VAL A 289 1.26 -11.91 -2.96
CA VAL A 289 2.67 -12.14 -3.32
C VAL A 289 2.92 -11.88 -4.82
N ASP A 290 1.92 -12.13 -5.66
CA ASP A 290 1.89 -11.94 -7.11
C ASP A 290 1.44 -10.54 -7.57
N THR A 291 0.78 -9.76 -6.71
CA THR A 291 0.17 -8.47 -7.07
C THR A 291 0.90 -7.26 -6.48
N ILE A 292 1.89 -7.49 -5.60
CA ILE A 292 2.61 -6.44 -4.84
C ILE A 292 3.12 -5.28 -5.70
N GLN A 293 3.64 -5.56 -6.90
CA GLN A 293 4.17 -4.50 -7.78
C GLN A 293 3.12 -3.59 -8.41
N ARG A 294 1.89 -4.10 -8.56
CA ARG A 294 0.80 -3.36 -9.21
C ARG A 294 -0.02 -2.59 -8.18
N ASN A 295 0.17 -2.89 -6.90
CA ASN A 295 -0.57 -2.30 -5.82
C ASN A 295 0.07 -0.96 -5.41
N PRO A 296 -0.62 0.20 -5.55
CA PRO A 296 -0.08 1.48 -5.11
C PRO A 296 0.28 1.53 -3.62
N LEU A 297 -0.26 0.61 -2.81
CA LEU A 297 0.16 0.39 -1.41
C LEU A 297 1.65 0.13 -1.27
N PHE A 298 2.27 -0.55 -2.23
CA PHE A 298 3.69 -0.85 -2.15
C PHE A 298 4.53 0.43 -2.16
N ASN A 299 4.15 1.43 -2.97
CA ASN A 299 4.84 2.72 -3.02
C ASN A 299 4.65 3.52 -1.72
N ILE A 300 3.47 3.42 -1.11
CA ILE A 300 3.21 4.04 0.19
C ILE A 300 4.02 3.37 1.28
N TRP A 301 4.02 2.04 1.31
CA TRP A 301 4.77 1.27 2.30
C TRP A 301 6.28 1.51 2.18
N THR A 302 6.83 1.57 0.96
CA THR A 302 8.25 1.90 0.76
C THR A 302 8.59 3.33 1.18
N THR A 303 7.69 4.29 0.96
CA THR A 303 7.85 5.66 1.46
C THR A 303 7.83 5.70 2.99
N TYR A 304 6.87 5.00 3.60
CA TYR A 304 6.79 4.86 5.04
C TYR A 304 8.06 4.24 5.65
N MET A 305 8.60 3.20 5.03
CA MET A 305 9.85 2.57 5.45
C MET A 305 11.02 3.56 5.45
N ARG A 306 11.09 4.45 4.45
CA ARG A 306 12.11 5.52 4.40
C ARG A 306 11.95 6.50 5.55
N ASP A 307 10.73 7.01 5.75
CA ASP A 307 10.45 7.97 6.82
C ASP A 307 10.72 7.34 8.22
N TYR A 308 10.41 6.05 8.37
CA TYR A 308 10.71 5.29 9.59
C TYR A 308 12.23 5.18 9.82
N ALA A 309 13.00 4.85 8.78
CA ALA A 309 14.45 4.72 8.89
C ALA A 309 15.14 6.06 9.23
N VAL A 310 14.62 7.17 8.71
CA VAL A 310 15.10 8.53 9.07
C VAL A 310 14.80 8.86 10.53
N ARG A 311 13.59 8.51 11.00
CA ARG A 311 13.14 8.86 12.37
C ARG A 311 13.70 7.94 13.45
N TYR A 312 13.91 6.67 13.12
CA TYR A 312 14.34 5.60 14.03
C TYR A 312 15.52 4.83 13.42
N PRO A 313 16.70 5.45 13.26
CA PRO A 313 17.84 4.84 12.56
C PRO A 313 18.34 3.55 13.24
N GLU A 314 18.24 3.45 14.56
CA GLU A 314 18.61 2.26 15.34
C GLU A 314 17.63 1.09 15.19
N GLU A 315 16.39 1.37 14.77
CA GLU A 315 15.34 0.37 14.56
C GLU A 315 15.05 0.12 13.08
N LYS A 316 15.88 0.67 12.18
CA LYS A 316 15.68 0.52 10.74
C LYS A 316 15.74 -0.96 10.36
N THR A 317 14.86 -1.35 9.44
CA THR A 317 14.81 -2.70 8.89
C THR A 317 15.01 -2.63 7.38
N THR A 318 15.43 -3.74 6.78
CA THR A 318 15.57 -3.84 5.32
C THR A 318 14.26 -4.32 4.69
N MET A 319 14.09 -4.05 3.40
CA MET A 319 12.94 -4.54 2.62
C MET A 319 12.88 -6.07 2.64
N VAL A 320 14.03 -6.74 2.46
CA VAL A 320 14.14 -8.21 2.56
C VAL A 320 13.70 -8.70 3.93
N ALA A 321 14.22 -8.13 5.02
CA ALA A 321 13.84 -8.54 6.37
C ALA A 321 12.34 -8.34 6.63
N SER A 322 11.75 -7.28 6.07
CA SER A 322 10.32 -7.01 6.20
C SER A 322 9.47 -8.00 5.41
N PHE A 323 9.89 -8.37 4.20
CA PHE A 323 9.25 -9.44 3.43
C PHE A 323 9.35 -10.78 4.15
N THR A 324 10.54 -11.17 4.62
CA THR A 324 10.75 -12.43 5.35
C THR A 324 9.92 -12.50 6.61
N LYS A 325 9.84 -11.43 7.42
CA LYS A 325 8.99 -11.39 8.62
C LYS A 325 7.49 -11.50 8.30
N THR A 326 7.05 -10.95 7.17
CA THR A 326 5.61 -10.87 6.83
C THR A 326 5.10 -12.11 6.08
N PHE A 327 5.93 -12.66 5.18
CA PHE A 327 5.55 -13.71 4.23
C PHE A 327 6.39 -15.00 4.35
N GLY A 328 7.40 -15.03 5.22
CA GLY A 328 8.42 -16.09 5.27
C GLY A 328 9.45 -15.97 4.14
N ASP A 329 10.49 -16.80 4.19
CA ASP A 329 11.58 -16.77 3.20
C ASP A 329 11.11 -17.15 1.79
N ALA A 330 10.30 -18.20 1.65
CA ALA A 330 9.71 -18.59 0.36
C ALA A 330 8.83 -17.48 -0.24
N GLY A 331 8.00 -16.83 0.59
CA GLY A 331 7.16 -15.71 0.18
C GLY A 331 7.98 -14.48 -0.23
N ALA A 332 9.02 -14.15 0.54
CA ALA A 332 9.95 -13.08 0.21
C ALA A 332 10.68 -13.34 -1.12
N THR A 333 11.17 -14.56 -1.34
CA THR A 333 11.80 -14.95 -2.61
C THR A 333 10.83 -14.85 -3.77
N THR A 334 9.57 -15.25 -3.58
CA THR A 334 8.54 -15.16 -4.63
C THR A 334 8.21 -13.70 -4.95
N ILE A 335 8.08 -12.83 -3.95
CA ILE A 335 7.93 -11.37 -4.16
C ILE A 335 9.10 -10.84 -5.00
N ILE A 336 10.33 -11.17 -4.61
CA ILE A 336 11.55 -10.74 -5.32
C ILE A 336 11.59 -11.30 -6.74
N ASP A 337 11.08 -12.50 -6.99
CA ASP A 337 11.05 -13.07 -8.33
C ASP A 337 10.03 -12.39 -9.23
N VAL A 338 8.82 -12.14 -8.71
CA VAL A 338 7.80 -11.30 -9.36
C VAL A 338 8.43 -9.94 -9.70
N MET A 339 9.14 -9.33 -8.73
CA MET A 339 10.22 -8.30 -8.88
C MET A 339 10.82 -8.17 -10.29
N LYS A 340 11.34 -9.29 -10.79
CA LYS A 340 12.19 -9.36 -11.98
C LYS A 340 11.40 -9.32 -13.29
N THR A 341 10.10 -9.59 -13.27
CA THR A 341 9.29 -9.72 -14.50
C THR A 341 9.00 -8.38 -15.18
N LYS A 342 9.35 -7.25 -14.57
CA LYS A 342 9.21 -5.91 -15.15
C LYS A 342 10.56 -5.21 -15.22
N ASP A 343 10.84 -4.58 -16.36
CA ASP A 343 12.10 -3.87 -16.60
C ASP A 343 12.38 -2.80 -15.54
N ILE A 344 11.33 -2.07 -15.11
CA ILE A 344 11.46 -0.98 -14.15
C ILE A 344 11.88 -1.43 -12.74
N THR A 345 11.60 -2.69 -12.34
CA THR A 345 11.89 -3.23 -11.01
C THR A 345 12.97 -4.31 -11.03
N LYS A 346 13.46 -4.69 -12.21
CA LYS A 346 14.41 -5.80 -12.40
C LYS A 346 15.72 -5.60 -11.64
N ASN A 347 16.30 -4.39 -11.69
CA ASN A 347 17.56 -4.09 -11.00
C ASN A 347 17.39 -4.13 -9.48
N ILE A 348 16.29 -3.53 -8.98
CA ILE A 348 15.92 -3.57 -7.56
C ILE A 348 15.75 -5.02 -7.09
N ALA A 349 15.06 -5.84 -7.88
CA ALA A 349 14.86 -7.25 -7.57
C ALA A 349 16.18 -8.04 -7.50
N ALA A 350 17.14 -7.74 -8.38
CA ALA A 350 18.46 -8.37 -8.35
C ALA A 350 19.24 -8.01 -7.09
N GLU A 351 19.18 -6.75 -6.66
CA GLU A 351 19.81 -6.27 -5.42
C GLU A 351 19.14 -6.88 -4.18
N LEU A 352 17.81 -6.94 -4.14
CA LEU A 352 17.06 -7.58 -3.06
C LEU A 352 17.35 -9.08 -2.99
N GLY A 353 17.41 -9.77 -4.13
CA GLY A 353 17.79 -11.18 -4.19
C GLY A 353 19.20 -11.40 -3.63
N SER A 354 20.16 -10.58 -4.03
CA SER A 354 21.53 -10.64 -3.50
C SER A 354 21.58 -10.36 -2.00
N ALA A 355 20.80 -9.39 -1.52
CA ALA A 355 20.69 -9.09 -0.09
C ALA A 355 20.07 -10.26 0.69
N GLN A 356 19.06 -10.95 0.14
CA GLN A 356 18.47 -12.14 0.75
C GLN A 356 19.52 -13.25 0.95
N LEU A 357 20.33 -13.55 -0.07
CA LEU A 357 21.41 -14.53 0.04
C LEU A 357 22.43 -14.15 1.13
N ARG A 358 22.82 -12.86 1.18
CA ARG A 358 23.75 -12.34 2.19
C ARG A 358 23.19 -12.45 3.61
N VAL A 359 21.91 -12.16 3.80
CA VAL A 359 21.24 -12.29 5.11
C VAL A 359 21.30 -13.74 5.61
N TRP A 360 21.01 -14.72 4.74
CA TRP A 360 21.11 -16.13 5.11
C TRP A 360 22.55 -16.54 5.45
N LEU A 361 23.52 -16.10 4.65
CA LEU A 361 24.94 -16.40 4.86
C LEU A 361 25.47 -15.82 6.18
N MET A 362 25.21 -14.53 6.43
CA MET A 362 25.61 -13.85 7.67
C MET A 362 24.92 -14.42 8.90
N SER A 363 23.70 -14.94 8.75
CA SER A 363 22.98 -15.62 9.83
C SER A 363 23.47 -17.06 10.05
N GLY A 364 24.51 -17.51 9.34
CA GLY A 364 25.11 -18.83 9.48
C GLY A 364 24.24 -19.99 8.98
N LYS A 365 23.24 -19.71 8.13
CA LYS A 365 22.32 -20.75 7.65
C LYS A 365 23.02 -21.77 6.76
N SER A 366 22.78 -23.04 6.99
CA SER A 366 23.21 -24.12 6.10
C SER A 366 22.39 -24.16 4.81
N THR A 367 22.91 -24.85 3.79
CA THR A 367 22.18 -25.08 2.53
C THR A 367 20.87 -25.83 2.77
N ASP A 368 20.85 -26.79 3.71
CA ASP A 368 19.69 -27.63 4.02
C ASP A 368 18.61 -26.84 4.77
N GLU A 369 19.02 -25.92 5.66
CA GLU A 369 18.08 -25.02 6.31
C GLU A 369 17.42 -24.09 5.29
N VAL A 370 18.18 -23.49 4.36
CA VAL A 370 17.60 -22.63 3.32
C VAL A 370 16.67 -23.42 2.39
N PHE A 371 17.00 -24.68 2.08
CA PHE A 371 16.12 -25.57 1.32
C PHE A 371 14.72 -25.71 1.96
N LYS A 372 14.67 -25.90 3.28
CA LYS A 372 13.43 -25.98 4.07
C LYS A 372 12.73 -24.64 4.23
N LEU A 373 13.47 -23.54 4.41
CA LEU A 373 12.92 -22.18 4.51
C LEU A 373 12.22 -21.76 3.21
N LEU A 374 12.75 -22.23 2.08
CA LEU A 374 12.13 -22.06 0.76
C LEU A 374 11.05 -23.10 0.47
N THR A 375 10.72 -23.96 1.42
CA THR A 375 9.67 -24.98 1.33
C THR A 375 9.82 -25.96 0.16
N ILE A 376 11.05 -26.11 -0.36
CA ILE A 376 11.33 -26.97 -1.52
C ILE A 376 11.13 -28.45 -1.14
N ASP A 377 11.40 -28.81 0.12
CA ASP A 377 11.16 -30.12 0.71
C ASP A 377 9.69 -30.54 0.72
N LYS A 378 8.77 -29.57 0.63
CA LYS A 378 7.32 -29.80 0.62
C LYS A 378 6.73 -29.79 -0.79
N SER A 379 7.53 -29.48 -1.80
CA SER A 379 7.04 -29.42 -3.18
C SER A 379 6.89 -30.83 -3.75
N PHE A 380 5.72 -31.09 -4.38
CA PHE A 380 5.49 -32.34 -5.10
C PHE A 380 6.29 -32.41 -6.41
N ASP A 381 6.51 -31.28 -7.07
CA ASP A 381 7.38 -31.13 -8.25
C ASP A 381 8.31 -29.94 -8.03
N ILE A 382 9.60 -30.23 -7.78
CA ILE A 382 10.65 -29.21 -7.56
C ILE A 382 10.80 -28.21 -8.71
N LEU A 383 10.25 -28.51 -9.90
CA LEU A 383 10.26 -27.61 -11.05
C LEU A 383 9.01 -26.73 -11.14
N GLN A 384 7.94 -27.03 -10.38
CA GLN A 384 6.76 -26.17 -10.31
C GLN A 384 7.15 -24.77 -9.80
N ASP A 385 7.97 -24.72 -8.75
CA ASP A 385 8.49 -23.48 -8.17
C ASP A 385 9.98 -23.29 -8.52
N LYS A 386 10.31 -23.39 -9.82
CA LYS A 386 11.69 -23.35 -10.31
C LYS A 386 12.50 -22.14 -9.83
N TRP A 387 11.86 -20.99 -9.58
CA TRP A 387 12.55 -19.81 -9.06
C TRP A 387 13.04 -20.00 -7.61
N LEU A 388 12.32 -20.76 -6.77
CA LEU A 388 12.76 -21.11 -5.42
C LEU A 388 13.99 -22.02 -5.48
N LEU A 389 13.95 -23.05 -6.35
CA LEU A 389 15.10 -23.93 -6.60
C LEU A 389 16.31 -23.14 -7.10
N ASN A 390 16.13 -22.26 -8.08
CA ASN A 390 17.20 -21.43 -8.61
C ASN A 390 17.78 -20.47 -7.56
N THR A 391 16.94 -19.95 -6.66
CA THR A 391 17.39 -19.10 -5.56
C THR A 391 18.20 -19.89 -4.54
N TRP A 392 17.76 -21.11 -4.20
CA TRP A 392 18.53 -22.01 -3.35
C TRP A 392 19.88 -22.41 -3.96
N LEU A 393 19.92 -22.74 -5.25
CA LEU A 393 21.18 -23.02 -5.96
C LEU A 393 22.09 -21.79 -6.02
N SER A 394 21.51 -20.59 -6.18
CA SER A 394 22.27 -19.35 -6.10
C SER A 394 22.86 -19.13 -4.70
N TYR A 395 22.11 -19.49 -3.65
CA TYR A 395 22.62 -19.49 -2.28
C TYR A 395 23.78 -20.47 -2.11
N MET A 396 23.62 -21.72 -2.54
CA MET A 396 24.67 -22.75 -2.50
C MET A 396 25.94 -22.28 -3.21
N ASN A 397 25.81 -21.66 -4.39
CA ASN A 397 26.93 -21.12 -5.14
C ASN A 397 27.71 -20.05 -4.36
N VAL A 398 27.03 -19.18 -3.62
CA VAL A 398 27.69 -18.19 -2.75
C VAL A 398 28.28 -18.86 -1.52
N PHE A 399 27.52 -19.74 -0.86
CA PHE A 399 27.93 -20.46 0.35
C PHE A 399 29.20 -21.29 0.14
N PHE A 400 29.30 -22.02 -0.97
CA PHE A 400 30.47 -22.86 -1.25
C PHE A 400 31.67 -22.10 -1.81
N LYS A 401 31.49 -20.87 -2.28
CA LYS A 401 32.64 -19.99 -2.54
C LYS A 401 33.36 -19.64 -1.23
N GLU A 402 32.60 -19.41 -0.16
CA GLU A 402 33.14 -19.13 1.18
C GLU A 402 33.54 -20.41 1.95
N THR A 403 32.90 -21.55 1.66
CA THR A 403 33.16 -22.83 2.33
C THR A 403 33.36 -24.03 1.36
N PRO A 404 34.39 -24.00 0.48
CA PRO A 404 34.55 -25.05 -0.54
C PRO A 404 34.65 -26.47 0.02
N ASN A 405 35.23 -26.63 1.21
CA ASN A 405 35.40 -27.92 1.89
C ASN A 405 34.09 -28.61 2.30
N LYS A 406 32.97 -27.87 2.40
CA LYS A 406 31.65 -28.43 2.75
C LYS A 406 30.86 -28.94 1.54
N MET A 407 31.29 -28.60 0.32
CA MET A 407 30.54 -28.90 -0.91
C MET A 407 30.29 -30.39 -1.11
N ASN A 408 31.34 -31.22 -1.03
CA ASN A 408 31.21 -32.66 -1.23
C ASN A 408 30.26 -33.30 -0.21
N THR A 409 30.33 -32.89 1.06
CA THR A 409 29.44 -33.38 2.12
C THR A 409 27.99 -33.02 1.84
N ALA A 410 27.71 -31.79 1.42
CA ALA A 410 26.35 -31.34 1.10
C ALA A 410 25.74 -32.13 -0.09
N PHE A 411 26.51 -32.33 -1.17
CA PHE A 411 26.03 -33.12 -2.31
C PHE A 411 25.82 -34.60 -1.97
N ASN A 412 26.65 -35.18 -1.10
CA ASN A 412 26.43 -36.53 -0.59
C ASN A 412 25.15 -36.64 0.26
N ALA A 413 24.87 -35.64 1.10
CA ALA A 413 23.62 -35.58 1.84
C ALA A 413 22.40 -35.49 0.90
N LEU A 414 22.48 -34.66 -0.15
CA LEU A 414 21.43 -34.60 -1.18
C LEU A 414 21.19 -35.97 -1.82
N ARG A 415 22.26 -36.69 -2.16
CA ARG A 415 22.18 -38.03 -2.74
C ARG A 415 21.56 -39.06 -1.78
N ALA A 416 21.84 -38.98 -0.49
CA ALA A 416 21.28 -39.89 0.50
C ALA A 416 19.78 -39.69 0.75
N HIS A 417 19.27 -38.47 0.53
CA HIS A 417 17.90 -38.09 0.87
C HIS A 417 16.94 -37.97 -0.32
N HIS A 418 17.44 -38.02 -1.55
CA HIS A 418 16.62 -37.91 -2.75
C HIS A 418 16.77 -39.14 -3.63
N SER A 419 15.67 -39.59 -4.22
CA SER A 419 15.73 -40.53 -5.35
C SER A 419 16.49 -39.89 -6.52
N ASP A 420 17.10 -40.75 -7.33
CA ASP A 420 17.96 -40.39 -8.46
C ASP A 420 17.37 -39.30 -9.39
N ARG A 421 16.07 -39.36 -9.70
CA ARG A 421 15.45 -38.42 -10.64
C ARG A 421 15.37 -36.97 -10.13
N PRO A 422 14.74 -36.66 -8.98
CA PRO A 422 14.82 -35.35 -8.34
C PRO A 422 16.26 -34.85 -8.14
N LEU A 423 17.18 -35.74 -7.73
CA LEU A 423 18.58 -35.38 -7.56
C LEU A 423 19.21 -34.93 -8.89
N ASN A 424 19.04 -35.69 -9.97
CA ASN A 424 19.57 -35.32 -11.28
C ASN A 424 18.99 -34.01 -11.81
N ILE A 425 17.71 -33.73 -11.56
CA ILE A 425 17.11 -32.44 -11.90
C ILE A 425 17.82 -31.29 -11.15
N ILE A 426 18.11 -31.46 -9.86
CA ILE A 426 18.89 -30.50 -9.08
C ILE A 426 20.31 -30.34 -9.66
N LEU A 427 20.99 -31.45 -9.99
CA LEU A 427 22.34 -31.43 -10.56
C LEU A 427 22.38 -30.74 -11.93
N ASN A 428 21.35 -30.94 -12.77
CA ASN A 428 21.22 -30.27 -14.07
C ASN A 428 21.15 -28.75 -13.94
N GLU A 429 20.45 -28.24 -12.92
CA GLU A 429 20.39 -26.81 -12.64
C GLU A 429 21.68 -26.33 -11.94
N ALA A 430 22.26 -27.13 -11.03
CA ALA A 430 23.53 -26.82 -10.35
C ALA A 430 24.71 -26.68 -11.33
N ASN A 431 24.72 -27.47 -12.42
CA ASN A 431 25.72 -27.39 -13.49
C ASN A 431 25.82 -26.01 -14.16
N LYS A 432 24.79 -25.17 -14.03
CA LYS A 432 24.80 -23.80 -14.56
C LYS A 432 25.63 -22.84 -13.71
N PHE A 433 26.05 -23.24 -12.52
CA PHE A 433 26.85 -22.46 -11.60
C PHE A 433 28.30 -22.96 -11.61
N SER A 434 29.24 -22.09 -11.97
CA SER A 434 30.65 -22.46 -12.15
C SER A 434 31.31 -23.09 -10.91
N SER A 435 30.89 -22.71 -9.69
CA SER A 435 31.42 -23.31 -8.46
C SER A 435 30.99 -24.76 -8.26
N MET A 436 29.82 -25.16 -8.78
CA MET A 436 29.22 -26.47 -8.56
C MET A 436 29.31 -27.38 -9.80
N GLU A 437 29.72 -26.86 -10.95
CA GLU A 437 29.76 -27.60 -12.21
C GLU A 437 30.59 -28.88 -12.12
N SER A 438 31.79 -28.81 -11.54
CA SER A 438 32.67 -29.98 -11.44
C SER A 438 32.10 -31.08 -10.53
N ILE A 439 31.56 -30.71 -9.37
CA ILE A 439 30.99 -31.71 -8.43
C ILE A 439 29.69 -32.31 -8.99
N ALA A 440 28.85 -31.49 -9.63
CA ALA A 440 27.60 -31.97 -10.20
C ALA A 440 27.85 -32.96 -11.36
N LYS A 441 28.80 -32.66 -12.27
CA LYS A 441 29.22 -33.59 -13.32
C LYS A 441 29.74 -34.91 -12.74
N LYS A 442 30.62 -34.85 -11.74
CA LYS A 442 31.18 -36.06 -11.10
C LYS A 442 30.08 -36.96 -10.53
N PHE A 443 29.09 -36.38 -9.83
CA PHE A 443 27.96 -37.15 -9.31
C PHE A 443 27.13 -37.80 -10.43
N GLN A 444 26.92 -37.08 -11.54
CA GLN A 444 26.20 -37.62 -12.69
C GLN A 444 26.98 -38.75 -13.38
N GLU A 445 28.29 -38.62 -13.52
CA GLU A 445 29.17 -39.68 -14.02
C GLU A 445 29.10 -40.94 -13.14
N ASP A 446 29.20 -40.78 -11.81
CA ASP A 446 29.08 -41.90 -10.85
C ASP A 446 27.71 -42.59 -10.94
N MET A 447 26.62 -41.83 -11.14
CA MET A 447 25.29 -42.39 -11.32
C MET A 447 25.13 -43.13 -12.65
N ILE A 448 25.66 -42.58 -13.75
CA ILE A 448 25.67 -43.24 -15.05
C ILE A 448 26.41 -44.58 -14.96
N LEU A 449 27.57 -44.64 -14.29
CA LEU A 449 28.28 -45.90 -14.04
C LEU A 449 27.42 -46.90 -13.25
N GLY A 450 26.66 -46.42 -12.26
CA GLY A 450 25.69 -47.23 -11.52
C GLY A 450 24.58 -47.81 -12.41
N TYR A 451 24.03 -47.00 -13.32
CA TYR A 451 23.02 -47.46 -14.29
C TYR A 451 23.59 -48.49 -15.27
N ILE A 452 24.84 -48.31 -15.71
CA ILE A 452 25.55 -49.29 -16.55
C ILE A 452 25.68 -50.62 -15.82
N ALA A 453 26.08 -50.60 -14.54
CA ALA A 453 26.26 -51.80 -13.74
C ALA A 453 24.94 -52.55 -13.51
N LYS A 454 23.83 -51.81 -13.38
CA LYS A 454 22.48 -52.36 -13.22
C LYS A 454 21.82 -52.79 -14.55
N ASN A 455 22.48 -52.52 -15.68
CA ASN A 455 21.92 -52.72 -17.03
C ASN A 455 20.55 -52.02 -17.22
N GLU A 456 20.41 -50.81 -16.68
CA GLU A 456 19.17 -50.04 -16.78
C GLU A 456 18.85 -49.69 -18.25
N PRO A 457 17.58 -49.80 -18.70
CA PRO A 457 17.21 -49.47 -20.07
C PRO A 457 17.50 -47.99 -20.41
N PRO A 458 18.00 -47.67 -21.63
CA PRO A 458 18.37 -46.29 -21.96
C PRO A 458 17.25 -45.26 -21.82
N ARG A 459 16.00 -45.67 -22.07
CA ARG A 459 14.83 -44.81 -21.86
C ARG A 459 14.60 -44.49 -20.39
N GLU A 460 14.80 -45.44 -19.49
CA GLU A 460 14.65 -45.19 -18.06
C GLU A 460 15.78 -44.31 -17.54
N VAL A 461 17.02 -44.58 -17.96
CA VAL A 461 18.17 -43.72 -17.63
C VAL A 461 17.95 -42.30 -18.13
N PHE A 462 17.34 -42.10 -19.30
CA PHE A 462 16.99 -40.77 -19.79
C PHE A 462 16.09 -40.01 -18.81
N ARG A 463 15.08 -40.69 -18.25
CA ARG A 463 14.15 -40.12 -17.26
C ARG A 463 14.80 -39.94 -15.89
N LEU A 464 15.63 -40.89 -15.45
CA LEU A 464 16.38 -40.81 -14.19
C LEU A 464 17.39 -39.67 -14.20
N LEU A 465 18.05 -39.40 -15.34
CA LEU A 465 18.92 -38.24 -15.52
C LEU A 465 18.16 -36.91 -15.64
N GLY A 466 16.82 -36.94 -15.60
CA GLY A 466 15.97 -35.76 -15.72
C GLY A 466 16.15 -35.03 -17.06
N LEU A 467 16.65 -35.72 -18.09
CA LEU A 467 16.92 -35.13 -19.39
C LEU A 467 15.63 -34.62 -20.05
N ASP A 468 14.52 -35.32 -19.82
CA ASP A 468 13.16 -34.93 -20.27
C ASP A 468 12.70 -33.54 -19.77
N ARG A 469 13.37 -33.00 -18.73
CA ARG A 469 13.05 -31.70 -18.12
C ARG A 469 14.03 -30.58 -18.45
N VAL A 470 15.07 -30.84 -19.25
CA VAL A 470 16.09 -29.84 -19.63
C VAL A 470 15.52 -28.78 -20.59
N GLY A 471 14.54 -29.16 -21.41
CA GLY A 471 13.94 -28.31 -22.44
C GLY A 471 14.72 -28.32 -23.76
N ASP A 472 14.52 -27.29 -24.57
CA ASP A 472 14.93 -27.26 -25.99
C ASP A 472 16.47 -27.25 -26.19
N SER A 473 17.25 -26.94 -25.15
CA SER A 473 18.72 -26.90 -25.21
C SER A 473 19.40 -28.25 -24.96
N ILE A 474 18.64 -29.32 -24.70
CA ILE A 474 19.16 -30.64 -24.28
C ILE A 474 20.29 -31.16 -25.18
N LEU A 475 20.16 -31.03 -26.50
CA LEU A 475 21.11 -31.58 -27.48
C LEU A 475 22.52 -30.99 -27.34
N THR A 476 22.62 -29.79 -26.78
CA THR A 476 23.88 -29.08 -26.55
C THR A 476 24.53 -29.42 -25.20
N THR A 477 23.84 -30.16 -24.32
CA THR A 477 24.33 -30.42 -22.96
C THR A 477 25.34 -31.57 -22.93
N PRO A 478 26.44 -31.47 -22.17
CA PRO A 478 27.39 -32.57 -22.01
C PRO A 478 26.76 -33.84 -21.43
N LEU A 479 25.77 -33.71 -20.54
CA LEU A 479 25.07 -34.85 -19.97
C LEU A 479 24.31 -35.67 -21.02
N PHE A 480 23.70 -35.00 -22.00
CA PHE A 480 23.04 -35.67 -23.12
C PHE A 480 24.04 -36.47 -23.97
N GLN A 481 25.24 -35.94 -24.20
CA GLN A 481 26.31 -36.66 -24.90
C GLN A 481 26.76 -37.90 -24.12
N SER A 482 26.92 -37.78 -22.80
CA SER A 482 27.23 -38.93 -21.93
C SER A 482 26.12 -39.98 -21.97
N TRP A 483 24.86 -39.56 -22.01
CA TRP A 483 23.73 -40.49 -22.16
C TRP A 483 23.67 -41.15 -23.55
N MET A 484 24.01 -40.43 -24.63
CA MET A 484 24.12 -41.04 -25.96
C MET A 484 25.20 -42.14 -25.97
N LYS A 485 26.37 -41.86 -25.38
CA LYS A 485 27.43 -42.86 -25.22
C LYS A 485 26.96 -44.06 -24.38
N PHE A 486 26.18 -43.81 -23.32
CA PHE A 486 25.53 -44.87 -22.54
C PHE A 486 24.63 -45.74 -23.43
N VAL A 487 23.81 -45.16 -24.32
CA VAL A 487 22.94 -45.90 -25.24
C VAL A 487 23.78 -46.79 -26.17
N GLU A 488 24.87 -46.27 -26.71
CA GLU A 488 25.79 -47.04 -27.56
C GLU A 488 26.40 -48.24 -26.82
N ASP A 489 26.86 -48.02 -25.58
CA ASP A 489 27.45 -49.06 -24.75
C ASP A 489 26.40 -50.10 -24.31
N PHE A 490 25.17 -49.68 -24.02
CA PHE A 490 24.04 -50.56 -23.74
C PHE A 490 23.72 -51.45 -24.94
N ASN A 491 23.65 -50.88 -26.14
CA ASN A 491 23.35 -51.62 -27.37
C ASN A 491 24.42 -52.66 -27.72
N LYS A 492 25.71 -52.33 -27.49
CA LYS A 492 26.82 -53.29 -27.66
C LYS A 492 26.70 -54.49 -26.72
N ARG A 493 26.27 -54.25 -25.48
CA ARG A 493 26.10 -55.30 -24.45
C ARG A 493 24.81 -56.09 -24.61
N ASN A 494 23.78 -55.50 -25.21
CA ASN A 494 22.46 -56.09 -25.37
C ASN A 494 22.02 -56.10 -26.85
N PRO A 495 22.64 -56.93 -27.73
CA PRO A 495 22.35 -56.91 -29.17
C PRO A 495 20.89 -57.16 -29.54
N THR A 496 20.18 -57.94 -28.71
CA THR A 496 18.76 -58.29 -28.92
C THR A 496 17.78 -57.23 -28.41
N GLN A 497 18.26 -56.22 -27.68
CA GLN A 497 17.46 -55.12 -27.11
C GLN A 497 17.91 -53.75 -27.65
N HIS A 498 18.36 -53.73 -28.90
CA HIS A 498 18.88 -52.52 -29.53
C HIS A 498 17.88 -51.37 -29.43
N THR A 499 18.34 -50.25 -28.88
CA THR A 499 17.53 -49.07 -28.59
C THR A 499 18.03 -47.87 -29.40
N SER A 500 17.11 -47.17 -30.08
CA SER A 500 17.42 -45.93 -30.80
C SER A 500 17.24 -44.72 -29.88
N TRP A 501 18.31 -43.95 -29.68
CA TRP A 501 18.25 -42.71 -28.89
C TRP A 501 17.33 -41.66 -29.53
N VAL A 502 17.23 -41.62 -30.87
CA VAL A 502 16.31 -40.75 -31.62
C VAL A 502 14.85 -41.05 -31.27
N ASN A 503 14.50 -42.34 -31.20
CA ASN A 503 13.15 -42.76 -30.84
C ASN A 503 12.82 -42.37 -29.40
N ILE A 504 13.77 -42.51 -28.46
CA ILE A 504 13.57 -42.08 -27.08
C ILE A 504 13.27 -40.58 -27.01
N ILE A 505 14.03 -39.74 -27.73
CA ILE A 505 13.77 -38.30 -27.78
C ILE A 505 12.37 -38.00 -28.30
N ARG A 506 11.97 -38.65 -29.40
CA ARG A 506 10.61 -38.50 -29.98
C ARG A 506 9.50 -39.00 -29.05
N MET A 507 9.77 -39.96 -28.17
CA MET A 507 8.81 -40.49 -27.19
C MET A 507 8.68 -39.64 -25.92
N GLU A 508 9.81 -39.14 -25.40
CA GLU A 508 9.83 -38.40 -24.13
C GLU A 508 9.48 -36.91 -24.31
N TYR A 509 9.68 -36.35 -25.50
CA TYR A 509 9.28 -34.98 -25.81
C TYR A 509 8.02 -34.90 -26.68
N LYS A 510 7.15 -33.94 -26.34
CA LYS A 510 5.92 -33.69 -27.10
C LYS A 510 6.20 -33.25 -28.53
N TRP A 511 5.26 -33.54 -29.43
CA TRP A 511 5.30 -33.11 -30.83
C TRP A 511 5.52 -31.58 -30.94
N GLY A 512 6.47 -31.16 -31.77
CA GLY A 512 6.93 -29.77 -31.91
C GLY A 512 8.08 -29.34 -30.99
N ALA A 513 8.37 -30.05 -29.89
CA ALA A 513 9.55 -29.76 -29.07
C ALA A 513 10.85 -30.21 -29.74
N VAL A 514 10.82 -31.36 -30.42
CA VAL A 514 11.96 -31.88 -31.19
C VAL A 514 12.37 -30.91 -32.31
N ASP A 515 11.40 -30.31 -33.00
CA ASP A 515 11.67 -29.32 -34.06
C ASP A 515 12.37 -28.07 -33.49
N ARG A 516 11.93 -27.58 -32.32
CA ARG A 516 12.60 -26.45 -31.65
C ARG A 516 14.02 -26.80 -31.21
N MET A 517 14.25 -28.01 -30.71
CA MET A 517 15.60 -28.49 -30.38
C MET A 517 16.51 -28.52 -31.60
N ILE A 518 16.02 -29.05 -32.73
CA ILE A 518 16.73 -29.09 -34.01
C ILE A 518 17.13 -27.67 -34.43
N VAL A 519 16.18 -26.72 -34.41
CA VAL A 519 16.44 -25.32 -34.75
C VAL A 519 17.52 -24.71 -33.84
N MET A 520 17.46 -24.97 -32.53
CA MET A 520 18.45 -24.47 -31.57
C MET A 520 19.83 -25.13 -31.78
N ALA A 521 19.86 -26.43 -32.04
CA ALA A 521 21.08 -27.19 -32.29
C ALA A 521 21.77 -26.81 -33.61
N ARG A 522 21.05 -26.36 -34.64
CA ARG A 522 21.65 -25.84 -35.88
C ARG A 522 22.51 -24.59 -35.64
N GLN A 523 22.23 -23.82 -34.60
CA GLN A 523 23.02 -22.64 -34.24
C GLN A 523 24.38 -23.00 -33.63
N ASN A 524 24.60 -24.28 -33.28
CA ASN A 524 25.83 -24.77 -32.70
C ASN A 524 26.48 -25.82 -33.62
N PRO A 525 27.66 -25.54 -34.23
CA PRO A 525 28.34 -26.48 -35.12
C PRO A 525 28.64 -27.84 -34.48
N ARG A 526 28.80 -27.88 -33.15
CA ARG A 526 29.08 -29.13 -32.40
C ARG A 526 27.91 -30.10 -32.36
N THR A 527 26.71 -29.67 -32.76
CA THR A 527 25.50 -30.51 -32.76
C THR A 527 25.00 -30.85 -34.16
N ALA A 528 25.78 -30.55 -35.22
CA ALA A 528 25.38 -30.79 -36.61
C ALA A 528 25.01 -32.27 -36.87
N ASP A 529 25.86 -33.21 -36.49
CA ASP A 529 25.62 -34.65 -36.71
C ASP A 529 24.40 -35.18 -35.96
N ILE A 530 24.13 -34.65 -34.76
CA ILE A 530 22.99 -35.01 -33.93
C ILE A 530 21.69 -34.48 -34.55
N THR A 531 21.76 -33.26 -35.07
CA THR A 531 20.65 -32.58 -35.75
C THR A 531 20.23 -33.37 -36.99
N THR A 532 21.19 -33.73 -37.86
CA THR A 532 20.92 -34.52 -39.06
C THR A 532 20.25 -35.85 -38.74
N LYS A 533 20.72 -36.57 -37.69
CA LYS A 533 20.14 -37.86 -37.27
C LYS A 533 18.71 -37.75 -36.70
N LEU A 534 18.33 -36.60 -36.15
CA LEU A 534 16.98 -36.35 -35.65
C LEU A 534 15.99 -35.98 -36.76
N GLU A 535 16.48 -35.45 -37.88
CA GLU A 535 15.70 -35.05 -39.06
C GLU A 535 15.37 -36.24 -39.97
N THR A 536 16.27 -37.23 -40.03
CA THR A 536 16.06 -38.53 -40.69
C THR A 536 15.26 -39.49 -39.82
#